data_AF-A0A317U1B6-F1
#
_entry.id   AF-A0A317U1B6-F1
#
_cell.length_a   1.000
_cell.length_b   1.000
_cell.length_c   1.000
_cell.angle_alpha   90.00
_cell.angle_beta   90.00
_cell.angle_gamma   90.00
#
_symmetry.space_group_name_H-M   'P 1'
#
loop_
_entity.id
_entity.type
_entity.pdbx_description
1 polymer ?
#
loop_
_entity_poly.entity_id
_entity_poly.type
_entity_poly.pdbx_seq_one_letter_code
_entity_poly.pdbx_strand_id
1 'polypeptide(L)'
;MFFTNNLNKENELNAQGRVYYRSDKRPPEFIFKEGFSPRIKEFEADWWREAIQYRGYDNDRGINNRAVDADPAVCVCMSTKFESAAIFPLNNDDTYIYAIALPDLTQIEYVGSKGEVSLSKNPNTPADNKEIVVDLNGLQTVQARNINEFFNFSMPVSAGWPLYAYEALAYRVLPRSVICAIKCTRKEVEEEFNNSDLNLTKYLDKKIILTGPVIKNLNFCEAQLMRIGSANQVSLKLMDYGPQKIQAIQHITELKQKNELQTPNIYYGLGGKTF
;
A
#
# COMPACT_ATOMS: atom_id res chain seq x y z
N MET A 1 -30.04 -5.65 -24.95
CA MET A 1 -28.80 -4.96 -24.53
C MET A 1 -28.57 -5.13 -23.01
N PHE A 2 -28.63 -6.38 -22.50
CA PHE A 2 -28.52 -6.66 -21.04
C PHE A 2 -27.42 -7.67 -20.68
N PHE A 3 -26.66 -8.18 -21.66
CA PHE A 3 -25.67 -9.24 -21.44
C PHE A 3 -24.26 -8.73 -21.08
N THR A 4 -23.96 -7.45 -21.28
CA THR A 4 -22.63 -6.87 -20.99
C THR A 4 -22.44 -6.45 -19.53
N ASN A 5 -23.51 -6.13 -18.80
CA ASN A 5 -23.41 -5.70 -17.39
C ASN A 5 -23.23 -6.87 -16.40
N ASN A 6 -23.71 -8.07 -16.71
CA ASN A 6 -23.56 -9.24 -15.83
C ASN A 6 -22.17 -9.87 -15.93
N LEU A 7 -21.55 -9.88 -17.11
CA LEU A 7 -20.16 -10.34 -17.30
C LEU A 7 -19.15 -9.47 -16.54
N ASN A 8 -19.37 -8.16 -16.45
CA ASN A 8 -18.51 -7.27 -15.67
C ASN A 8 -18.69 -7.45 -14.16
N LYS A 9 -19.91 -7.70 -13.67
CA LYS A 9 -20.17 -8.00 -12.25
C LYS A 9 -19.67 -9.39 -11.82
N GLU A 10 -19.78 -10.40 -12.69
CA GLU A 10 -19.23 -11.74 -12.42
C GLU A 10 -17.69 -11.76 -12.51
N ASN A 11 -17.09 -10.89 -13.34
CA ASN A 11 -15.63 -10.70 -13.35
C ASN A 11 -15.12 -9.92 -12.12
N GLU A 12 -15.89 -8.97 -11.58
CA GLU A 12 -15.55 -8.28 -10.32
C GLU A 12 -15.62 -9.20 -9.09
N LEU A 13 -16.51 -10.20 -9.10
CA LEU A 13 -16.59 -11.23 -8.05
C LEU A 13 -15.53 -12.35 -8.20
N ASN A 14 -14.88 -12.45 -9.37
CA ASN A 14 -13.86 -13.48 -9.66
C ASN A 14 -12.43 -12.93 -9.77
N ALA A 15 -12.24 -11.61 -9.81
CA ALA A 15 -10.92 -11.00 -9.84
C ALA A 15 -10.18 -11.30 -8.54
N GLN A 16 -9.17 -12.16 -8.63
CA GLN A 16 -8.38 -12.59 -7.49
C GLN A 16 -7.13 -11.73 -7.40
N GLY A 17 -7.00 -11.00 -6.29
CA GLY A 17 -5.86 -10.12 -6.03
C GLY A 17 -6.04 -8.69 -6.52
N ARG A 18 -4.99 -7.90 -6.30
CA ARG A 18 -5.05 -6.44 -6.28
C ARG A 18 -3.79 -5.83 -6.89
N VAL A 19 -3.94 -4.61 -7.41
CA VAL A 19 -2.81 -3.75 -7.78
C VAL A 19 -2.32 -2.99 -6.55
N TYR A 20 -1.03 -3.12 -6.28
CA TYR A 20 -0.28 -2.37 -5.29
C TYR A 20 0.74 -1.47 -5.97
N TYR A 21 1.14 -0.41 -5.29
CA TYR A 21 2.08 0.58 -5.80
C TYR A 21 3.26 0.74 -4.85
N ARG A 22 4.46 0.84 -5.42
CA ARG A 22 5.67 1.14 -4.66
C ARG A 22 6.53 2.13 -5.42
N SER A 23 6.99 3.16 -4.73
CA SER A 23 8.02 4.07 -5.25
C SER A 23 9.41 3.54 -4.88
N ASP A 24 10.34 3.56 -5.84
CA ASP A 24 11.72 3.15 -5.63
C ASP A 24 12.67 3.97 -6.53
N LYS A 25 13.91 4.16 -6.09
CA LYS A 25 14.95 4.88 -6.85
C LYS A 25 15.59 4.01 -7.92
N ARG A 26 15.58 2.69 -7.71
CA ARG A 26 16.16 1.75 -8.68
C ARG A 26 15.33 1.80 -9.97
N PRO A 27 15.96 1.69 -11.15
CA PRO A 27 15.26 1.86 -12.41
C PRO A 27 14.58 0.55 -12.86
N PRO A 28 13.63 0.60 -13.82
CA PRO A 28 12.83 -0.55 -14.24
C PRO A 28 13.66 -1.72 -14.77
N GLU A 29 14.75 -1.47 -15.49
CA GLU A 29 15.65 -2.51 -15.99
C GLU A 29 16.27 -3.37 -14.89
N PHE A 30 16.36 -2.84 -13.66
CA PHE A 30 16.82 -3.56 -12.49
C PHE A 30 15.65 -4.28 -11.80
N ILE A 31 14.57 -3.56 -11.50
CA ILE A 31 13.42 -4.11 -10.77
C ILE A 31 12.69 -5.20 -11.56
N PHE A 32 12.62 -5.11 -12.88
CA PHE A 32 11.99 -6.14 -13.72
C PHE A 32 12.82 -7.44 -13.82
N LYS A 33 14.05 -7.44 -13.31
CA LYS A 33 14.92 -8.63 -13.21
C LYS A 33 14.97 -9.19 -11.79
N GLU A 34 15.07 -8.32 -10.79
CA GLU A 34 15.34 -8.71 -9.40
C GLU A 34 14.09 -8.70 -8.51
N GLY A 35 13.09 -7.88 -8.84
CA GLY A 35 11.94 -7.63 -7.99
C GLY A 35 12.30 -6.85 -6.71
N PHE A 36 11.57 -7.10 -5.65
CA PHE A 36 11.79 -6.50 -4.33
C PHE A 36 11.96 -7.59 -3.27
N SER A 37 12.91 -7.39 -2.37
CA SER A 37 13.22 -8.31 -1.28
C SER A 37 13.56 -7.50 -0.03
N PRO A 38 13.34 -8.07 1.17
CA PRO A 38 13.69 -7.42 2.42
C PRO A 38 15.21 -7.42 2.57
N ARG A 39 15.74 -6.48 3.35
CA ARG A 39 17.18 -6.35 3.62
C ARG A 39 17.64 -7.41 4.60
N ILE A 40 16.81 -7.74 5.58
CA ILE A 40 17.03 -8.74 6.61
C ILE A 40 16.13 -9.94 6.29
N LYS A 41 16.73 -11.14 6.17
CA LYS A 41 16.03 -12.38 5.79
C LYS A 41 15.86 -13.37 6.93
N GLU A 42 16.43 -13.08 8.10
CA GLU A 42 16.46 -13.98 9.26
C GLU A 42 15.07 -14.28 9.82
N PHE A 43 14.11 -13.38 9.59
CA PHE A 43 12.75 -13.45 10.11
C PHE A 43 11.75 -14.15 9.18
N GLU A 44 12.23 -14.86 8.16
CA GLU A 44 11.40 -15.37 7.07
C GLU A 44 10.17 -16.19 7.49
N ALA A 45 10.25 -16.97 8.58
CA ALA A 45 9.14 -17.81 9.05
C ALA A 45 7.96 -17.02 9.65
N ASP A 46 8.23 -15.85 10.23
CA ASP A 46 7.24 -15.02 10.94
C ASP A 46 7.40 -13.52 10.57
N TRP A 47 7.81 -13.29 9.32
CA TRP A 47 8.29 -11.99 8.84
C TRP A 47 7.29 -10.87 9.09
N TRP A 48 5.99 -11.17 8.96
CA TRP A 48 4.94 -10.16 9.06
C TRP A 48 4.80 -9.63 10.48
N ARG A 49 5.09 -10.45 11.50
CA ARG A 49 5.08 -9.99 12.89
C ARG A 49 6.31 -9.13 13.21
N GLU A 50 7.43 -9.41 12.57
CA GLU A 50 8.66 -8.61 12.71
C GLU A 50 8.55 -7.32 11.88
N ALA A 51 7.76 -7.34 10.81
CA ALA A 51 7.51 -6.19 9.94
C ALA A 51 6.64 -5.11 10.56
N ILE A 52 6.00 -5.37 11.70
CA ILE A 52 5.19 -4.40 12.42
C ILE A 52 5.98 -3.96 13.64
N GLN A 53 6.25 -2.66 13.75
CA GLN A 53 7.04 -2.14 14.86
C GLN A 53 6.30 -2.38 16.20
N TYR A 54 7.03 -2.97 17.16
CA TYR A 54 6.63 -3.27 18.55
C TYR A 54 5.49 -4.30 18.73
N ARG A 55 5.51 -5.03 19.85
CA ARG A 55 4.58 -6.12 20.15
C ARG A 55 3.98 -5.94 21.55
N GLY A 56 2.67 -6.10 21.66
CA GLY A 56 1.92 -5.92 22.91
C GLY A 56 1.39 -4.50 23.03
N TYR A 57 0.25 -4.25 22.40
CA TYR A 57 -0.36 -2.93 22.37
C TYR A 57 -1.33 -2.73 23.53
N ASP A 58 -1.13 -1.69 24.33
CA ASP A 58 -2.03 -1.38 25.44
C ASP A 58 -3.37 -0.83 24.93
N ASN A 59 -4.44 -1.59 25.15
CA ASN A 59 -5.79 -1.31 24.67
C ASN A 59 -5.85 -1.12 23.15
N ASP A 60 -5.04 -1.86 22.40
CA ASP A 60 -5.08 -1.88 20.93
C ASP A 60 -4.81 -0.50 20.28
N ARG A 61 -3.99 0.35 20.91
CA ARG A 61 -3.67 1.74 20.52
C ARG A 61 -2.27 1.93 19.94
N GLY A 62 -1.65 0.88 19.42
CA GLY A 62 -0.28 0.94 18.90
C GLY A 62 0.74 1.31 19.99
N ILE A 63 1.73 2.14 19.67
CA ILE A 63 2.87 2.49 20.55
C ILE A 63 2.77 3.96 20.96
N ASN A 64 2.86 4.25 22.26
CA ASN A 64 2.85 5.64 22.76
C ASN A 64 1.66 6.46 22.22
N ASN A 65 0.49 5.82 22.10
CA ASN A 65 -0.72 6.36 21.48
C ASN A 65 -0.50 6.86 20.04
N ARG A 66 0.22 6.07 19.24
CA ARG A 66 0.39 6.26 17.81
C ARG A 66 0.15 4.95 17.09
N ALA A 67 -0.50 5.00 15.94
CA ALA A 67 -0.58 3.86 15.05
C ALA A 67 0.84 3.38 14.68
N VAL A 68 0.99 2.08 14.53
CA VAL A 68 2.28 1.44 14.22
C VAL A 68 2.72 1.74 12.79
N ASP A 69 4.02 1.64 12.56
CA ASP A 69 4.64 1.75 11.25
C ASP A 69 5.27 0.41 10.86
N ALA A 70 5.54 0.25 9.57
CA ALA A 70 6.25 -0.91 9.05
C ALA A 70 7.76 -0.84 9.38
N ASP A 71 8.41 -1.99 9.51
CA ASP A 71 9.87 -2.08 9.41
C ASP A 71 10.29 -2.47 7.97
N PRO A 72 10.76 -1.50 7.14
CA PRO A 72 11.14 -1.76 5.76
C PRO A 72 12.43 -2.60 5.62
N ALA A 73 13.12 -2.92 6.72
CA ALA A 73 14.27 -3.83 6.68
C ALA A 73 13.83 -5.29 6.52
N VAL A 74 12.65 -5.66 7.03
CA VAL A 74 12.19 -7.06 7.07
C VAL A 74 11.03 -7.37 6.11
N CYS A 75 10.49 -6.34 5.45
CA CYS A 75 9.43 -6.48 4.45
C CYS A 75 9.61 -5.54 3.25
N VAL A 76 8.72 -5.67 2.27
CA VAL A 76 8.51 -4.73 1.18
C VAL A 76 7.23 -3.95 1.45
N CYS A 77 7.37 -2.69 1.87
CA CYS A 77 6.23 -1.77 2.01
C CYS A 77 5.71 -1.35 0.64
N MET A 78 4.40 -1.38 0.47
CA MET A 78 3.66 -0.95 -0.71
C MET A 78 2.45 -0.15 -0.26
N SER A 79 1.79 0.50 -1.20
CA SER A 79 0.54 1.21 -1.00
C SER A 79 -0.56 0.61 -1.87
N THR A 80 -1.79 0.58 -1.36
CA THR A 80 -2.97 0.27 -2.19
C THR A 80 -3.43 1.45 -3.06
N LYS A 81 -2.85 2.63 -2.85
CA LYS A 81 -3.15 3.90 -3.54
C LYS A 81 -1.94 4.40 -4.30
N PHE A 82 -2.14 4.78 -5.56
CA PHE A 82 -1.04 5.26 -6.41
C PHE A 82 -0.46 6.55 -5.84
N GLU A 83 -1.35 7.45 -5.48
CA GLU A 83 -1.09 8.79 -5.00
C GLU A 83 -0.31 8.78 -3.67
N SER A 84 -0.56 7.81 -2.80
CA SER A 84 0.23 7.58 -1.59
C SER A 84 1.63 7.05 -1.89
N ALA A 85 1.78 6.09 -2.82
CA ALA A 85 3.12 5.65 -3.25
C ALA A 85 3.90 6.80 -3.89
N ALA A 86 3.21 7.69 -4.60
CA ALA A 86 3.80 8.84 -5.27
C ALA A 86 4.32 9.91 -4.29
N ILE A 87 3.89 9.94 -3.03
CA ILE A 87 4.43 10.85 -2.01
C ILE A 87 5.86 10.45 -1.61
N PHE A 88 6.22 9.16 -1.67
CA PHE A 88 7.51 8.67 -1.17
C PHE A 88 8.59 8.56 -2.25
N PRO A 89 9.87 8.84 -1.96
CA PRO A 89 10.39 9.36 -0.70
C PRO A 89 9.92 10.79 -0.42
N LEU A 90 9.89 11.18 0.85
CA LEU A 90 9.50 12.53 1.30
C LEU A 90 10.49 13.63 0.88
N ASN A 91 11.56 13.31 0.17
CA ASN A 91 12.47 14.29 -0.44
C ASN A 91 12.08 14.54 -1.91
N ASN A 92 12.90 15.28 -2.65
CA ASN A 92 12.61 15.64 -4.05
C ASN A 92 13.35 14.74 -5.05
N ASP A 93 13.80 13.57 -4.61
CA ASP A 93 14.51 12.65 -5.48
C ASP A 93 13.56 12.06 -6.54
N ASP A 94 14.06 12.00 -7.77
CA ASP A 94 13.41 11.27 -8.85
C ASP A 94 13.30 9.78 -8.50
N THR A 95 12.15 9.21 -8.80
CA THR A 95 11.84 7.79 -8.53
C THR A 95 11.03 7.18 -9.66
N TYR A 96 10.83 5.88 -9.59
CA TYR A 96 9.87 5.15 -10.38
C TYR A 96 8.77 4.62 -9.47
N ILE A 97 7.51 4.80 -9.88
CA ILE A 97 6.38 4.14 -9.23
C ILE A 97 6.08 2.88 -10.00
N TYR A 98 6.14 1.75 -9.30
CA TYR A 98 5.89 0.41 -9.82
C TYR A 98 4.47 -0.03 -9.49
N ALA A 99 3.72 -0.50 -10.49
CA ALA A 99 2.47 -1.22 -10.27
C ALA A 99 2.75 -2.72 -10.16
N ILE A 100 2.17 -3.36 -9.17
CA ILE A 100 2.48 -4.72 -8.75
C ILE A 100 1.16 -5.49 -8.57
N ALA A 101 1.01 -6.66 -9.20
CA ALA A 101 -0.12 -7.55 -8.95
C ALA A 101 0.27 -8.63 -7.94
N LEU A 102 -0.51 -8.71 -6.86
CA LEU A 102 -0.34 -9.72 -5.79
C LEU A 102 -1.72 -10.16 -5.28
N PRO A 103 -1.80 -11.20 -4.43
CA PRO A 103 -3.04 -11.60 -3.77
C PRO A 103 -3.71 -10.47 -3.00
N ASP A 104 -4.95 -10.69 -2.61
CA ASP A 104 -5.70 -9.76 -1.77
C ASP A 104 -5.09 -9.64 -0.37
N LEU A 105 -5.45 -8.53 0.27
CA LEU A 105 -5.04 -8.21 1.62
C LEU A 105 -5.51 -9.27 2.63
N THR A 106 -4.59 -9.69 3.48
CA THR A 106 -4.84 -10.51 4.67
C THR A 106 -4.91 -9.58 5.87
N GLN A 107 -6.09 -9.52 6.50
CA GLN A 107 -6.36 -8.63 7.62
C GLN A 107 -5.59 -9.07 8.87
N ILE A 108 -5.21 -8.09 9.69
CA ILE A 108 -4.69 -8.31 11.04
C ILE A 108 -5.84 -8.12 12.02
N GLU A 109 -6.06 -9.08 12.89
CA GLU A 109 -7.07 -9.04 13.94
C GLU A 109 -6.41 -9.09 15.31
N TYR A 110 -6.95 -8.32 16.25
CA TYR A 110 -6.59 -8.43 17.66
C TYR A 110 -7.16 -9.71 18.26
N VAL A 111 -6.32 -10.42 19.01
CA VAL A 111 -6.68 -11.62 19.76
C VAL A 111 -6.47 -11.35 21.25
N GLY A 112 -7.51 -11.62 22.06
CA GLY A 112 -7.46 -11.38 23.50
C GLY A 112 -7.45 -9.90 23.88
N SER A 113 -6.86 -9.59 25.04
CA SER A 113 -6.93 -8.25 25.68
C SER A 113 -5.58 -7.56 25.88
N LYS A 114 -4.49 -8.14 25.38
CA LYS A 114 -3.11 -7.65 25.58
C LYS A 114 -2.46 -7.13 24.29
N GLY A 115 -3.26 -6.71 23.33
CA GLY A 115 -2.78 -6.26 22.03
C GLY A 115 -2.02 -7.33 21.24
N GLU A 116 -2.34 -8.62 21.47
CA GLU A 116 -1.85 -9.70 20.63
C GLU A 116 -2.60 -9.64 19.30
N VAL A 117 -1.92 -9.99 18.21
CA VAL A 117 -2.51 -9.93 16.86
C VAL A 117 -2.37 -11.26 16.12
N SER A 118 -3.26 -11.53 15.18
CA SER A 118 -3.23 -12.69 14.30
C SER A 118 -3.65 -12.31 12.88
N LEU A 119 -3.31 -13.15 11.90
CA LEU A 119 -3.75 -12.96 10.52
C LEU A 119 -5.09 -13.65 10.31
N SER A 120 -6.08 -12.91 9.83
CA SER A 120 -7.39 -13.43 9.45
C SER A 120 -7.30 -14.13 8.09
N LYS A 121 -7.10 -15.45 8.12
CA LYS A 121 -6.98 -16.27 6.92
C LYS A 121 -8.34 -16.80 6.50
N ASN A 122 -8.67 -16.64 5.22
CA ASN A 122 -9.86 -17.21 4.59
C ASN A 122 -9.46 -18.25 3.53
N PRO A 123 -10.41 -18.98 2.91
CA PRO A 123 -10.09 -20.00 1.92
C PRO A 123 -9.30 -19.52 0.69
N ASN A 124 -9.31 -18.22 0.39
CA ASN A 124 -8.55 -17.61 -0.71
C ASN A 124 -7.19 -17.03 -0.27
N THR A 125 -6.87 -17.04 1.03
CA THR A 125 -5.58 -16.57 1.53
C THR A 125 -4.46 -17.53 1.13
N PRO A 126 -3.28 -17.04 0.69
CA PRO A 126 -2.13 -17.89 0.41
C PRO A 126 -1.74 -18.74 1.63
N ALA A 127 -1.48 -20.03 1.40
CA ALA A 127 -1.07 -20.98 2.43
C ALA A 127 0.39 -20.76 2.85
N ASP A 128 1.25 -20.34 1.92
CA ASP A 128 2.62 -19.92 2.22
C ASP A 128 2.61 -18.49 2.76
N ASN A 129 3.11 -18.31 4.00
CA ASN A 129 3.23 -17.00 4.63
C ASN A 129 4.09 -16.02 3.83
N LYS A 130 4.96 -16.46 2.93
CA LYS A 130 5.77 -15.57 2.08
C LYS A 130 5.01 -15.01 0.88
N GLU A 131 3.85 -15.57 0.57
CA GLU A 131 3.00 -15.15 -0.55
C GLU A 131 1.81 -14.29 -0.12
N ILE A 132 1.57 -14.14 1.18
CA ILE A 132 0.53 -13.24 1.70
C ILE A 132 0.90 -11.77 1.46
N VAL A 133 -0.13 -10.94 1.35
CA VAL A 133 -0.02 -9.49 1.50
C VAL A 133 -0.77 -9.09 2.76
N VAL A 134 -0.13 -8.36 3.66
CA VAL A 134 -0.68 -7.99 4.97
C VAL A 134 -1.28 -6.60 4.90
N ASP A 135 -2.48 -6.44 5.45
CA ASP A 135 -3.14 -5.14 5.60
C ASP A 135 -2.65 -4.40 6.86
N LEU A 136 -1.58 -3.62 6.71
CA LEU A 136 -1.12 -2.77 7.80
C LEU A 136 -2.03 -1.55 7.98
N ASN A 137 -2.58 -1.02 6.90
CA ASN A 137 -3.49 0.12 6.95
C ASN A 137 -4.77 -0.18 7.76
N GLY A 138 -5.33 -1.39 7.62
CA GLY A 138 -6.44 -1.86 8.43
C GLY A 138 -6.12 -1.85 9.93
N LEU A 139 -4.96 -2.38 10.33
CA LEU A 139 -4.49 -2.35 11.72
C LEU A 139 -4.30 -0.91 12.22
N GLN A 140 -3.62 -0.08 11.44
CA GLN A 140 -3.39 1.33 11.76
C GLN A 140 -4.72 2.09 11.95
N THR A 141 -5.74 1.77 11.15
CA THR A 141 -7.06 2.40 11.24
C THR A 141 -7.76 2.07 12.56
N VAL A 142 -7.71 0.80 12.97
CA VAL A 142 -8.25 0.39 14.28
C VAL A 142 -7.52 1.10 15.41
N GLN A 143 -6.18 1.17 15.36
CA GLN A 143 -5.38 1.85 16.37
C GLN A 143 -5.70 3.34 16.45
N ALA A 144 -5.74 4.04 15.32
CA ALA A 144 -6.07 5.46 15.26
C ALA A 144 -7.47 5.74 15.83
N ARG A 145 -8.47 4.91 15.51
CA ARG A 145 -9.81 5.00 16.10
C ARG A 145 -9.76 4.89 17.63
N ASN A 146 -9.10 3.85 18.15
CA ASN A 146 -9.03 3.60 19.58
C ASN A 146 -8.26 4.73 20.31
N ILE A 147 -7.23 5.31 19.68
CA ILE A 147 -6.53 6.48 20.22
C ILE A 147 -7.45 7.70 20.25
N ASN A 148 -8.21 7.94 19.18
CA ASN A 148 -9.15 9.06 19.11
C ASN A 148 -10.23 8.97 20.18
N GLU A 149 -10.79 7.78 20.41
CA GLU A 149 -11.74 7.51 21.49
C GLU A 149 -11.11 7.76 22.87
N PHE A 150 -9.87 7.30 23.09
CA PHE A 150 -9.16 7.51 24.35
C PHE A 150 -8.94 9.01 24.68
N PHE A 151 -8.74 9.84 23.66
CA PHE A 151 -8.61 11.29 23.80
C PHE A 151 -9.93 12.05 23.64
N ASN A 152 -11.09 11.39 23.82
CA ASN A 152 -12.43 12.02 23.68
C ASN A 152 -12.59 12.79 22.36
N PHE A 153 -12.19 12.16 21.25
CA PHE A 153 -12.22 12.73 19.90
C PHE A 153 -11.27 13.93 19.68
N SER A 154 -10.22 14.03 20.50
CA SER A 154 -9.14 15.03 20.41
C SER A 154 -7.79 14.37 20.13
N MET A 155 -7.72 13.53 19.09
CA MET A 155 -6.51 12.78 18.74
C MET A 155 -5.33 13.70 18.37
N PRO A 156 -4.10 13.45 18.88
CA PRO A 156 -2.89 14.12 18.41
C PRO A 156 -2.65 13.87 16.92
N VAL A 157 -2.25 14.88 16.16
CA VAL A 157 -2.01 14.79 14.70
C VAL A 157 -1.08 13.63 14.34
N SER A 158 0.00 13.42 15.12
CA SER A 158 0.98 12.37 14.87
C SER A 158 0.45 10.94 15.05
N ALA A 159 -0.71 10.75 15.69
CA ALA A 159 -1.23 9.43 16.02
C ALA A 159 -1.75 8.67 14.80
N GLY A 160 -2.26 9.38 13.80
CA GLY A 160 -2.78 8.82 12.55
C GLY A 160 -1.83 8.91 11.37
N TRP A 161 -0.62 9.46 11.55
CA TRP A 161 0.30 9.76 10.45
C TRP A 161 0.56 8.56 9.50
N PRO A 162 0.74 7.31 9.99
CA PRO A 162 0.96 6.18 9.09
C PRO A 162 -0.20 5.89 8.10
N LEU A 163 -1.41 6.35 8.40
CA LEU A 163 -2.59 6.10 7.55
C LEU A 163 -2.47 6.67 6.13
N TYR A 164 -1.64 7.70 5.89
CA TYR A 164 -1.48 8.27 4.54
C TYR A 164 -0.84 7.31 3.55
N ALA A 165 -0.05 6.36 4.04
CA ALA A 165 0.70 5.47 3.18
C ALA A 165 -0.17 4.34 2.62
N TYR A 166 -1.39 4.14 3.15
CA TYR A 166 -2.29 3.05 2.72
C TYR A 166 -1.56 1.71 2.65
N GLU A 167 -0.79 1.43 3.70
CA GLU A 167 0.26 0.43 3.69
C GLU A 167 -0.26 -1.00 3.53
N ALA A 168 0.37 -1.69 2.59
CA ALA A 168 0.30 -3.12 2.40
C ALA A 168 1.72 -3.68 2.47
N LEU A 169 1.91 -4.78 3.18
CA LEU A 169 3.23 -5.39 3.34
C LEU A 169 3.29 -6.72 2.59
N ALA A 170 4.38 -6.96 1.88
CA ALA A 170 4.73 -8.28 1.38
C ALA A 170 6.11 -8.67 1.88
N TYR A 171 6.38 -9.97 2.06
CA TYR A 171 7.74 -10.41 2.35
C TYR A 171 8.67 -10.09 1.17
N ARG A 172 8.24 -10.46 -0.04
CA ARG A 172 8.97 -10.26 -1.30
C ARG A 172 7.99 -9.99 -2.42
N VAL A 173 8.47 -9.33 -3.47
CA VAL A 173 7.76 -9.15 -4.74
C VAL A 173 8.63 -9.71 -5.84
N LEU A 174 8.13 -10.73 -6.53
CA LEU A 174 8.87 -11.36 -7.61
C LEU A 174 8.88 -10.45 -8.85
N PRO A 175 9.91 -10.52 -9.71
CA PRO A 175 9.97 -9.73 -10.94
C PRO A 175 8.72 -9.91 -11.81
N ARG A 176 8.21 -11.14 -11.88
CA ARG A 176 7.00 -11.51 -12.64
C ARG A 176 5.69 -10.95 -12.08
N SER A 177 5.69 -10.41 -10.87
CA SER A 177 4.53 -9.76 -10.24
C SER A 177 4.49 -8.25 -10.53
N VAL A 178 5.58 -7.66 -11.04
CA VAL A 178 5.66 -6.24 -11.39
C VAL A 178 5.08 -6.03 -12.78
N ILE A 179 4.01 -5.24 -12.89
CA ILE A 179 3.28 -4.99 -14.15
C ILE A 179 4.02 -3.99 -15.02
N CYS A 180 4.29 -2.80 -14.46
CA CYS A 180 4.86 -1.67 -15.16
C CYS A 180 5.46 -0.66 -14.18
N ALA A 181 6.13 0.35 -14.73
CA ALA A 181 6.68 1.47 -13.99
C ALA A 181 6.44 2.79 -14.72
N ILE A 182 6.37 3.89 -13.98
CA ILE A 182 6.38 5.26 -14.53
C ILE A 182 7.34 6.13 -13.73
N LYS A 183 8.09 7.01 -14.41
CA LYS A 183 8.98 7.96 -13.73
C LYS A 183 8.14 9.02 -13.03
N CYS A 184 8.46 9.29 -11.77
CA CYS A 184 7.81 10.24 -10.91
C CYS A 184 8.83 11.24 -10.35
N THR A 185 8.56 12.53 -10.52
CA THR A 185 9.36 13.62 -9.97
C THR A 185 8.51 14.44 -9.02
N ARG A 186 9.15 15.01 -8.00
CA ARG A 186 8.49 15.83 -6.97
C ARG A 186 9.11 17.21 -6.99
N LYS A 187 8.26 18.22 -7.01
CA LYS A 187 8.68 19.62 -6.89
C LYS A 187 7.97 20.26 -5.72
N GLU A 188 8.74 20.92 -4.87
CA GLU A 188 8.17 21.81 -3.87
C GLU A 188 7.44 22.95 -4.58
N VAL A 189 6.23 23.21 -4.12
CA VAL A 189 5.43 24.37 -4.52
C VAL A 189 5.11 25.12 -3.24
N GLU A 190 5.52 26.39 -3.19
CA GLU A 190 5.00 27.31 -2.20
C GLU A 190 3.63 27.79 -2.67
N GLU A 191 2.58 27.46 -1.93
CA GLU A 191 1.27 28.06 -2.13
C GLU A 191 0.96 29.05 -1.00
N GLU A 192 0.50 30.24 -1.38
CA GLU A 192 -0.01 31.23 -0.44
C GLU A 192 -1.41 30.81 -0.02
N PHE A 193 -1.58 30.52 1.27
CA PHE A 193 -2.87 30.19 1.85
C PHE A 193 -3.38 31.37 2.68
N ASN A 194 -4.39 32.08 2.17
CA ASN A 194 -5.08 33.11 2.94
C ASN A 194 -6.19 32.48 3.76
N ASN A 195 -5.85 31.94 4.94
CA ASN A 195 -6.84 31.55 5.92
C ASN A 195 -6.57 32.30 7.23
N SER A 196 -7.38 33.34 7.47
CA SER A 196 -7.26 34.28 8.59
C SER A 196 -7.33 33.63 9.97
N ASP A 197 -7.85 32.39 10.05
CA ASP A 197 -8.17 31.74 11.31
C ASP A 197 -7.02 30.86 11.85
N LEU A 198 -5.97 30.62 11.05
CA LEU A 198 -4.89 29.68 11.40
C LEU A 198 -3.49 30.30 11.52
N ASN A 199 -3.30 31.61 11.24
CA ASN A 199 -1.99 32.28 11.25
C ASN A 199 -0.89 31.50 10.47
N LEU A 200 -1.27 30.74 9.45
CA LEU A 200 -0.37 30.02 8.55
C LEU A 200 -0.33 30.78 7.22
N THR A 201 0.77 31.46 6.94
CA THR A 201 0.94 32.29 5.74
C THR A 201 1.50 31.52 4.53
N LYS A 202 2.11 30.36 4.75
CA LYS A 202 2.68 29.50 3.70
C LYS A 202 2.64 28.03 4.11
N TYR A 203 2.35 27.14 3.18
CA TYR A 203 2.62 25.71 3.31
C TYR A 203 3.47 25.22 2.13
N LEU A 204 4.34 24.24 2.40
CA LEU A 204 5.15 23.56 1.40
C LEU A 204 4.34 22.36 0.91
N ASP A 205 3.77 22.45 -0.29
CA ASP A 205 3.16 21.30 -0.95
C ASP A 205 4.17 20.64 -1.90
N LYS A 206 3.87 19.40 -2.30
CA LYS A 206 4.61 18.67 -3.31
C LYS A 206 3.75 18.43 -4.52
N LYS A 207 4.11 19.08 -5.62
CA LYS A 207 3.59 18.75 -6.93
C LYS A 207 4.25 17.47 -7.43
N ILE A 208 3.41 16.45 -7.65
CA ILE A 208 3.81 15.16 -8.19
C ILE A 208 3.65 15.20 -9.71
N ILE A 209 4.74 14.91 -10.43
CA ILE A 209 4.77 14.98 -11.89
C ILE A 209 5.18 13.62 -12.44
N LEU A 210 4.32 13.03 -13.27
CA LEU A 210 4.62 11.80 -13.99
C LEU A 210 5.29 12.12 -15.32
N THR A 211 6.48 11.56 -15.56
CA THR A 211 7.30 11.87 -16.74
C THR A 211 7.63 10.62 -17.54
N GLY A 212 7.89 10.81 -18.84
CA GLY A 212 8.25 9.71 -19.75
C GLY A 212 7.10 8.74 -20.07
N PRO A 213 7.36 7.65 -20.82
CA PRO A 213 6.37 6.63 -21.13
C PRO A 213 6.08 5.72 -19.92
N VAL A 214 4.91 5.06 -19.94
CA VAL A 214 4.66 3.91 -19.05
C VAL A 214 5.51 2.74 -19.55
N ILE A 215 6.44 2.28 -18.72
CA ILE A 215 7.41 1.24 -19.05
C ILE A 215 6.81 -0.10 -18.64
N LYS A 216 6.40 -0.92 -19.62
CA LYS A 216 5.78 -2.23 -19.37
C LYS A 216 6.85 -3.29 -19.07
N ASN A 217 6.59 -4.16 -18.11
CA ASN A 217 7.45 -5.30 -17.83
C ASN A 217 7.08 -6.48 -18.75
N LEU A 218 8.00 -6.89 -19.62
CA LEU A 218 7.80 -8.04 -20.50
C LEU A 218 7.84 -9.38 -19.76
N ASN A 219 8.42 -9.41 -18.56
CA ASN A 219 8.49 -10.61 -17.71
C ASN A 219 7.26 -10.77 -16.80
N PHE A 220 6.29 -9.86 -16.86
CA PHE A 220 5.07 -9.95 -16.07
C PHE A 220 4.29 -11.22 -16.42
N CYS A 221 3.86 -11.95 -15.41
CA CYS A 221 3.07 -13.17 -15.57
C CYS A 221 1.62 -12.90 -15.19
N GLU A 222 0.73 -13.00 -16.17
CA GLU A 222 -0.70 -12.78 -15.99
C GLU A 222 -1.36 -13.87 -15.15
N ALA A 223 -0.73 -15.03 -14.94
CA ALA A 223 -1.31 -16.09 -14.14
C ALA A 223 -0.30 -16.74 -13.19
N GLN A 224 -0.69 -16.95 -11.94
CA GLN A 224 0.14 -17.63 -10.94
C GLN A 224 -0.63 -18.79 -10.31
N LEU A 225 -0.04 -19.99 -10.35
CA LEU A 225 -0.55 -21.11 -9.57
C LEU A 225 -0.13 -20.94 -8.11
N MET A 226 -1.09 -20.90 -7.21
CA MET A 226 -0.89 -20.61 -5.79
C MET A 226 -1.54 -21.68 -4.92
N ARG A 227 -0.90 -21.98 -3.78
CA ARG A 227 -1.52 -22.79 -2.73
C ARG A 227 -2.29 -21.86 -1.81
N ILE A 228 -3.58 -22.10 -1.63
CA ILE A 228 -4.46 -21.29 -0.79
C ILE A 228 -5.11 -22.14 0.30
N GLY A 229 -5.57 -21.49 1.37
CA GLY A 229 -6.28 -22.13 2.48
C GLY A 229 -5.41 -22.32 3.73
N SER A 230 -5.95 -23.07 4.69
CA SER A 230 -5.34 -23.28 6.00
C SER A 230 -4.50 -24.56 6.04
N ALA A 231 -3.66 -24.73 7.07
CA ALA A 231 -2.73 -25.86 7.19
C ALA A 231 -3.37 -27.24 6.98
N ASN A 232 -4.66 -27.40 7.29
CA ASN A 232 -5.39 -28.67 7.20
C ASN A 232 -6.25 -28.80 5.93
N GLN A 233 -6.40 -27.72 5.15
CA GLN A 233 -7.20 -27.67 3.91
C GLN A 233 -6.53 -26.72 2.92
N VAL A 234 -5.57 -27.26 2.16
CA VAL A 234 -4.85 -26.52 1.11
C VAL A 234 -5.35 -26.96 -0.25
N SER A 235 -5.70 -26.01 -1.11
CA SER A 235 -6.01 -26.25 -2.52
C SER A 235 -5.05 -25.49 -3.43
N LEU A 236 -4.91 -25.96 -4.66
CA LEU A 236 -4.21 -25.25 -5.72
C LEU A 236 -5.22 -24.40 -6.48
N LYS A 237 -4.91 -23.12 -6.67
CA LYS A 237 -5.75 -22.18 -7.42
C LYS A 237 -4.91 -21.39 -8.40
N LEU A 238 -5.45 -21.22 -9.60
CA LEU A 238 -4.87 -20.32 -10.60
C LEU A 238 -5.37 -18.91 -10.33
N MET A 239 -4.46 -18.02 -9.96
CA MET A 239 -4.71 -16.59 -9.80
C MET A 239 -4.53 -15.94 -11.17
N ASP A 240 -5.55 -15.24 -11.68
CA ASP A 240 -5.50 -14.46 -12.92
C ASP A 240 -5.35 -12.96 -12.60
N TYR A 241 -4.20 -12.40 -13.01
CA TYR A 241 -3.80 -11.02 -12.87
C TYR A 241 -3.90 -10.21 -14.18
N GLY A 242 -4.45 -10.79 -15.25
CA GLY A 242 -4.76 -10.09 -16.49
C GLY A 242 -5.61 -8.83 -16.28
N PRO A 243 -6.72 -8.89 -15.50
CA PRO A 243 -7.52 -7.72 -15.18
C PRO A 243 -6.72 -6.63 -14.45
N GLN A 244 -5.89 -7.00 -13.46
CA GLN A 244 -5.06 -6.07 -12.68
C GLN A 244 -4.00 -5.39 -13.55
N LYS A 245 -3.43 -6.10 -14.53
CA LYS A 245 -2.53 -5.50 -15.54
C LYS A 245 -3.23 -4.43 -16.35
N ILE A 246 -4.42 -4.72 -16.88
CA ILE A 246 -5.20 -3.77 -17.68
C ILE A 246 -5.55 -2.54 -16.82
N GLN A 247 -6.08 -2.77 -15.62
CA GLN A 247 -6.44 -1.73 -14.65
C GLN A 247 -5.26 -0.82 -14.32
N ALA A 248 -4.09 -1.38 -13.99
CA ALA A 248 -2.91 -0.61 -13.61
C ALA A 248 -2.40 0.27 -14.77
N ILE A 249 -2.31 -0.29 -15.97
CA ILE A 249 -1.83 0.44 -17.15
C ILE A 249 -2.80 1.58 -17.51
N GLN A 250 -4.11 1.30 -17.51
CA GLN A 250 -5.12 2.30 -17.78
C GLN A 250 -5.06 3.43 -16.74
N HIS A 251 -5.09 3.09 -15.45
CA HIS A 251 -5.06 4.06 -14.36
C HIS A 251 -3.83 4.99 -14.45
N ILE A 252 -2.63 4.43 -14.61
CA ILE A 252 -1.40 5.23 -14.72
C ILE A 252 -1.43 6.12 -15.97
N THR A 253 -1.97 5.62 -17.09
CA THR A 253 -2.07 6.39 -18.33
C THR A 253 -3.01 7.60 -18.16
N GLU A 254 -4.15 7.40 -17.51
CA GLU A 254 -5.11 8.47 -17.20
C GLU A 254 -4.51 9.51 -16.25
N LEU A 255 -3.83 9.07 -15.18
CA LEU A 255 -3.14 9.98 -14.24
C LEU A 255 -2.05 10.80 -14.94
N LYS A 256 -1.30 10.18 -15.85
CA LYS A 256 -0.30 10.89 -16.65
C LYS A 256 -0.94 11.93 -17.58
N GLN A 257 -2.08 11.63 -18.20
CA GLN A 257 -2.77 12.58 -19.10
C GLN A 257 -3.29 13.82 -18.37
N LYS A 258 -3.71 13.67 -17.11
CA LYS A 258 -4.14 14.79 -16.26
C LYS A 258 -3.01 15.77 -15.93
N ASN A 259 -1.74 15.35 -16.07
CA ASN A 259 -0.51 16.15 -15.95
C ASN A 259 -0.29 16.90 -14.62
N GLU A 260 -1.24 16.81 -13.68
CA GLU A 260 -1.14 17.26 -12.31
C GLU A 260 -1.81 16.22 -11.41
N LEU A 261 -0.97 15.47 -10.69
CA LEU A 261 -1.46 14.66 -9.59
C LEU A 261 -1.53 15.57 -8.38
N GLN A 262 -2.74 15.97 -8.01
CA GLN A 262 -2.95 16.47 -6.66
C GLN A 262 -2.59 15.33 -5.70
N THR A 263 -1.75 15.64 -4.72
CA THR A 263 -1.60 14.79 -3.54
C THR A 263 -3.01 14.48 -3.02
N PRO A 264 -3.26 13.26 -2.53
CA PRO A 264 -4.57 12.97 -1.95
C PRO A 264 -4.84 14.01 -0.85
N ASN A 265 -5.97 14.70 -0.95
CA ASN A 265 -6.51 15.55 0.12
C ASN A 265 -6.93 14.65 1.28
N ILE A 266 -5.97 14.16 2.05
CA ILE A 266 -6.23 13.28 3.17
C ILE A 266 -5.60 13.90 4.41
N TYR A 267 -6.51 14.30 5.28
CA TYR A 267 -6.43 15.00 6.56
C TYR A 267 -5.38 14.43 7.54
N TYR A 268 -4.61 15.33 8.18
CA TYR A 268 -3.83 15.20 9.45
C TYR A 268 -2.29 14.93 9.42
N GLY A 269 -1.47 15.75 8.79
CA GLY A 269 -0.02 15.60 9.03
C GLY A 269 0.92 16.73 8.64
N LEU A 270 0.54 17.57 7.68
CA LEU A 270 1.42 18.63 7.15
C LEU A 270 0.73 19.99 7.09
N GLY A 271 -0.04 20.36 8.12
CA GLY A 271 -0.51 21.75 8.26
C GLY A 271 -1.39 22.30 7.13
N GLY A 272 -1.84 21.47 6.18
CA GLY A 272 -2.77 21.84 5.13
C GLY A 272 -4.17 21.31 5.43
N LYS A 273 -5.13 22.21 5.63
CA LYS A 273 -6.55 21.93 5.43
C LYS A 273 -6.94 22.50 4.07
N THR A 274 -7.62 21.72 3.25
CA THR A 274 -8.37 22.18 2.07
C THR A 274 -9.28 21.03 1.62
N PHE A 275 -10.59 21.12 1.43
CA PHE A 275 -11.62 22.16 1.58
C PHE A 275 -12.86 21.53 2.23
#